data_AF-A0A351KVK7-F1
#
_entry.id   AF-A0A351KVK7-F1
#
_cell.length_a   1.000
_cell.length_b   1.000
_cell.length_c   1.000
_cell.angle_alpha   90.00
_cell.angle_beta   90.00
_cell.angle_gamma   90.00
#
_symmetry.space_group_name_H-M   'P 1'
#
loop_
_entity.id
_entity.type
_entity.pdbx_description
1 polymer ?
#
loop_
_entity_poly.entity_id
_entity_poly.type
_entity_poly.pdbx_seq_one_letter_code
_entity_poly.pdbx_strand_id
1 'polypeptide(L)'
;RVILEDLAEPGEWPSLRISIEGEPSETLRFGSTDIARLARTFARLRALGIATAVYGPGASHVGPVVGADAIYPDIDVTTLSRFRAELKLKGYASSLVASRPLDPSLVEDAPVVIGPLNTLKGIEVPTIQLLGDSLDGLPELVLAARTLRLRVGLASARTIPTNLLCILGAFAGTLNGTMTTVIAHTGVMGVSLIQGRRIRKAKGKSEVL
;
A
#
# COMPACT_ATOMS: atom_id res chain seq x y z
N ARG A 1 26.67 -20.99 -37.63
CA ARG A 1 25.26 -20.51 -37.62
C ARG A 1 24.82 -20.41 -36.17
N VAL A 2 24.32 -19.25 -35.73
CA VAL A 2 23.78 -19.08 -34.38
C VAL A 2 22.27 -19.25 -34.44
N ILE A 3 21.72 -20.13 -33.61
CA ILE A 3 20.28 -20.35 -33.49
C ILE A 3 19.90 -20.02 -32.04
N LEU A 4 18.90 -19.14 -31.90
CA LEU A 4 18.34 -18.73 -30.62
C LEU A 4 17.04 -19.50 -30.43
N GLU A 5 17.01 -20.37 -29.42
CA GLU A 5 15.83 -21.17 -29.09
C GLU A 5 15.26 -20.69 -27.75
N ASP A 6 13.99 -20.32 -27.78
CA ASP A 6 13.24 -19.94 -26.57
C ASP A 6 12.79 -21.21 -25.86
N LEU A 7 13.31 -21.42 -24.64
CA LEU A 7 12.93 -22.53 -23.78
C LEU A 7 11.95 -22.01 -22.74
N ALA A 8 10.70 -21.90 -23.17
CA ALA A 8 9.58 -21.69 -22.28
C ALA A 8 9.11 -23.05 -21.72
N GLU A 9 9.88 -23.64 -20.82
CA GLU A 9 9.36 -24.76 -20.03
C GLU A 9 8.40 -24.22 -18.95
N PRO A 10 7.19 -24.79 -18.81
CA PRO A 10 6.25 -24.37 -17.79
C PRO A 10 6.81 -24.69 -16.40
N GLY A 11 7.39 -23.69 -15.72
CA GLY A 11 8.00 -23.89 -14.40
C GLY A 11 9.37 -23.24 -14.22
N GLU A 12 10.08 -22.92 -15.30
CA GLU A 12 11.40 -22.26 -15.23
C GLU A 12 11.35 -20.80 -15.69
N TRP A 13 12.34 -20.02 -15.24
CA TRP A 13 12.54 -18.64 -15.71
C TRP A 13 12.75 -18.64 -17.24
N PRO A 14 12.23 -17.63 -17.97
CA PRO A 14 12.44 -17.53 -19.40
C PRO A 14 13.94 -17.66 -19.69
N SER A 15 14.27 -18.59 -20.58
CA SER A 15 15.64 -18.95 -20.86
C SER A 15 15.88 -19.04 -22.35
N LEU A 16 17.00 -18.47 -22.80
CA LEU A 16 17.47 -18.59 -24.17
C LEU A 16 18.58 -19.61 -24.21
N ARG A 17 18.40 -20.64 -25.04
CA ARG A 17 19.49 -21.54 -25.40
C ARG A 17 20.17 -21.00 -26.65
N ILE A 18 21.48 -20.81 -26.55
CA ILE A 18 22.32 -20.38 -27.67
C ILE A 18 23.03 -21.62 -28.22
N SER A 19 22.73 -21.94 -29.47
CA SER A 19 23.40 -23.02 -30.20
C SER A 19 24.35 -22.42 -31.25
N ILE A 20 25.63 -22.79 -31.20
CA ILE A 20 26.65 -22.38 -32.16
C ILE A 20 27.09 -23.63 -32.92
N GLU A 21 26.88 -23.63 -34.23
CA GLU A 21 27.28 -24.76 -35.10
C GLU A 21 26.62 -26.11 -34.78
N GLY A 22 25.46 -26.08 -34.10
CA GLY A 22 24.70 -27.28 -33.76
C GLY A 22 25.03 -27.88 -32.39
N GLU A 23 26.04 -27.33 -31.70
CA GLU A 23 26.34 -27.69 -30.31
C GLU A 23 25.70 -26.67 -29.35
N PRO A 24 25.03 -27.15 -28.28
CA PRO A 24 24.47 -26.26 -27.25
C PRO A 24 25.62 -25.61 -26.50
N SER A 25 25.81 -24.30 -26.68
CA SER A 25 26.96 -23.58 -26.11
C SER A 25 26.67 -23.15 -24.68
N GLU A 26 25.55 -22.45 -24.45
CA GLU A 26 25.17 -21.93 -23.13
C GLU A 26 23.64 -21.69 -23.02
N THR A 27 23.11 -21.68 -21.79
CA THR A 27 21.72 -21.29 -21.49
C THR A 27 21.71 -20.01 -20.68
N LEU A 28 21.17 -18.93 -21.26
CA LEU A 28 20.97 -17.65 -20.58
C LEU A 28 19.61 -17.66 -19.89
N ARG A 29 19.60 -17.57 -18.55
CA ARG A 29 18.37 -17.43 -17.76
C ARG A 29 18.12 -15.96 -17.44
N PHE A 30 16.96 -15.45 -17.81
CA PHE A 30 16.58 -14.06 -17.51
C PHE A 30 15.84 -14.01 -16.18
N GLY A 31 16.56 -13.71 -15.11
CA GLY A 31 15.97 -13.27 -13.85
C GLY A 31 15.87 -11.74 -13.83
N SER A 32 14.73 -11.18 -13.41
CA SER A 32 14.65 -9.73 -13.20
C SER A 32 15.34 -9.36 -11.89
N THR A 33 16.24 -8.37 -11.89
CA THR A 33 16.80 -7.75 -10.67
C THR A 33 15.73 -7.26 -9.67
N ASP A 34 14.47 -7.20 -10.13
CA ASP A 34 13.28 -6.83 -9.37
C ASP A 34 12.86 -7.85 -8.31
N ILE A 35 13.12 -9.14 -8.50
CA ILE A 35 12.60 -10.18 -7.58
C ILE A 35 13.26 -10.11 -6.21
N ALA A 36 14.57 -9.88 -6.15
CA ALA A 36 15.28 -9.74 -4.88
C ALA A 36 14.83 -8.49 -4.11
N ARG A 37 14.45 -7.41 -4.82
CA ARG A 37 13.87 -6.20 -4.23
C ARG A 37 12.46 -6.49 -3.70
N LEU A 38 11.64 -7.13 -4.53
CA LEU A 38 10.28 -7.54 -4.20
C LEU A 38 10.24 -8.49 -2.99
N ALA A 39 11.13 -9.47 -2.92
CA ALA A 39 11.27 -10.37 -1.78
C ALA A 39 11.59 -9.63 -0.48
N ARG A 40 12.50 -8.63 -0.52
CA ARG A 40 12.79 -7.77 0.63
C ARG A 40 11.56 -6.96 1.05
N THR A 41 10.81 -6.44 0.10
CA THR A 41 9.57 -5.71 0.34
C THR A 41 8.53 -6.59 1.03
N PHE A 42 8.32 -7.81 0.55
CA PHE A 42 7.42 -8.79 1.16
C PHE A 42 7.86 -9.17 2.57
N ALA A 43 9.15 -9.43 2.79
CA ALA A 43 9.70 -9.72 4.11
C ALA A 43 9.47 -8.55 5.09
N ARG A 44 9.64 -7.30 4.63
CA ARG A 44 9.38 -6.10 5.46
C ARG A 44 7.89 -5.92 5.75
N LEU A 45 7.00 -6.16 4.79
CA LEU A 45 5.56 -6.12 5.01
C LEU A 45 5.12 -7.17 6.04
N ARG A 46 5.64 -8.40 5.94
CA ARG A 46 5.42 -9.45 6.93
C ARG A 46 5.93 -9.07 8.31
N ALA A 47 7.13 -8.48 8.41
CA ALA A 47 7.67 -7.98 9.68
C ALA A 47 6.80 -6.88 10.31
N LEU A 48 6.04 -6.14 9.49
CA LEU A 48 5.03 -5.19 9.96
C LEU A 48 3.69 -5.84 10.34
N GLY A 49 3.55 -7.16 10.18
CA GLY A 49 2.31 -7.90 10.43
C GLY A 49 1.29 -7.80 9.31
N ILE A 50 1.72 -7.49 8.08
CA ILE A 50 0.85 -7.47 6.90
C ILE A 50 1.00 -8.81 6.16
N ALA A 51 -0.09 -9.57 6.08
CA ALA A 51 -0.14 -10.77 5.25
C ALA A 51 -0.25 -10.37 3.77
N THR A 52 0.49 -11.09 2.92
CA THR A 52 0.65 -10.80 1.49
C THR A 52 0.14 -11.95 0.66
N ALA A 53 -0.64 -11.64 -0.37
CA ALA A 53 -1.13 -12.61 -1.34
C ALA A 53 -0.75 -12.16 -2.75
N VAL A 54 -0.27 -13.09 -3.58
CA VAL A 54 0.02 -12.85 -5.00
C VAL A 54 -0.98 -13.62 -5.83
N TYR A 55 -1.58 -12.97 -6.82
CA TYR A 55 -2.56 -13.59 -7.69
C TYR A 55 -2.31 -13.26 -9.17
N GLY A 56 -2.83 -14.11 -10.04
CA GLY A 56 -2.78 -13.95 -11.49
C GLY A 56 -1.62 -14.69 -12.17
N PRO A 57 -1.46 -14.48 -13.49
CA PRO A 57 -0.53 -15.26 -14.29
C PRO A 57 0.92 -15.05 -13.82
N GLY A 58 1.63 -16.15 -13.55
CA GLY A 58 2.98 -16.16 -13.02
C GLY A 58 3.08 -16.08 -11.49
N ALA A 59 1.95 -16.05 -10.76
CA ALA A 59 1.97 -16.07 -9.29
C ALA A 59 2.63 -17.35 -8.73
N SER A 60 2.46 -18.51 -9.38
CA SER A 60 3.12 -19.76 -9.00
C SER A 60 4.64 -19.66 -9.02
N HIS A 61 5.20 -18.84 -9.91
CA HIS A 61 6.65 -18.67 -10.07
C HIS A 61 7.18 -17.59 -9.14
N VAL A 62 6.49 -16.44 -9.07
CA VAL A 62 6.95 -15.28 -8.30
C VAL A 62 6.67 -15.46 -6.81
N GLY A 63 5.48 -15.96 -6.46
CA GLY A 63 4.97 -16.08 -5.10
C GLY A 63 5.92 -16.80 -4.14
N PRO A 64 6.43 -18.01 -4.46
CA PRO A 64 7.36 -18.72 -3.59
C PRO A 64 8.70 -18.00 -3.44
N VAL A 65 9.21 -17.40 -4.52
CA VAL A 65 10.52 -16.74 -4.54
C VAL A 65 10.51 -15.45 -3.72
N VAL A 66 9.42 -14.69 -3.77
CA VAL A 66 9.25 -13.49 -2.93
C VAL A 66 8.82 -13.83 -1.51
N GLY A 67 8.41 -15.08 -1.28
CA GLY A 67 7.87 -15.56 -0.01
C GLY A 67 6.52 -14.91 0.30
N ALA A 68 5.55 -14.97 -0.61
CA ALA A 68 4.16 -14.58 -0.34
C ALA A 68 3.50 -15.56 0.66
N ASP A 69 2.53 -15.09 1.45
CA ASP A 69 1.81 -15.93 2.41
C ASP A 69 0.71 -16.76 1.74
N ALA A 70 0.15 -16.26 0.65
CA ALA A 70 -0.81 -16.98 -0.19
C ALA A 70 -0.55 -16.74 -1.69
N ILE A 71 -0.78 -17.77 -2.49
CA ILE A 71 -0.46 -17.77 -3.92
C ILE A 71 -1.67 -18.30 -4.69
N TYR A 72 -2.18 -17.50 -5.64
CA TYR A 72 -3.40 -17.78 -6.39
C TYR A 72 -3.18 -17.58 -7.90
N PRO A 73 -2.56 -18.55 -8.60
CA PRO A 73 -2.18 -18.40 -10.00
C PRO A 73 -3.38 -18.23 -10.95
N ASP A 74 -4.44 -19.01 -10.72
CA ASP A 74 -5.57 -19.11 -11.64
C ASP A 74 -6.90 -18.67 -10.99
N ILE A 75 -6.83 -17.76 -10.01
CA ILE A 75 -8.05 -17.22 -9.38
C ILE A 75 -8.75 -16.27 -10.34
N ASP A 76 -10.03 -16.55 -10.61
CA ASP A 76 -10.86 -15.64 -11.37
C ASP A 76 -11.31 -14.44 -10.53
N VAL A 77 -11.70 -13.37 -11.24
CA VAL A 77 -12.17 -12.11 -10.67
C VAL A 77 -13.30 -12.34 -9.65
N THR A 78 -14.27 -13.21 -9.97
CA THR A 78 -15.43 -13.50 -9.12
C THR A 78 -15.02 -14.14 -7.80
N THR A 79 -14.16 -15.16 -7.86
CA THR A 79 -13.67 -15.85 -6.65
C THR A 79 -12.81 -14.92 -5.80
N LEU A 80 -11.96 -14.09 -6.42
CA LEU A 80 -11.16 -13.11 -5.70
C LEU A 80 -12.04 -12.05 -5.00
N SER A 81 -13.10 -11.57 -5.66
CA SER A 81 -14.08 -10.65 -5.05
C SER A 81 -14.79 -11.29 -3.86
N ARG A 82 -15.24 -12.56 -3.97
CA ARG A 82 -15.86 -13.29 -2.85
C ARG A 82 -14.90 -13.48 -1.68
N PHE A 83 -13.67 -13.91 -1.97
CA PHE A 83 -12.64 -14.08 -0.95
C PHE A 83 -12.38 -12.78 -0.17
N ARG A 84 -12.34 -11.64 -0.87
CA ARG A 84 -12.16 -10.34 -0.22
C ARG A 84 -13.38 -9.91 0.59
N ALA A 85 -14.59 -10.21 0.12
CA ALA A 85 -15.80 -9.99 0.90
C ALA A 85 -15.78 -10.81 2.20
N GLU A 86 -15.33 -12.07 2.15
CA GLU A 86 -15.16 -12.90 3.35
C GLU A 86 -14.10 -12.34 4.32
N LEU A 87 -12.97 -11.84 3.80
CA LEU A 87 -11.97 -11.17 4.63
C LEU A 87 -12.55 -9.94 5.35
N LYS A 88 -13.34 -9.13 4.63
CA LYS A 88 -14.04 -7.97 5.18
C LYS A 88 -15.04 -8.36 6.27
N LEU A 89 -15.82 -9.42 6.06
CA LEU A 89 -16.75 -9.96 7.07
C LEU A 89 -16.03 -10.44 8.34
N LYS A 90 -14.82 -10.99 8.18
CA LYS A 90 -13.95 -11.40 9.30
C LYS A 90 -13.21 -10.22 9.95
N GLY A 91 -13.45 -8.98 9.51
CA GLY A 91 -12.84 -7.76 10.06
C GLY A 91 -11.46 -7.43 9.50
N TYR A 92 -10.99 -8.13 8.47
CA TYR A 92 -9.72 -7.83 7.81
C TYR A 92 -9.91 -6.77 6.72
N ALA A 93 -9.05 -5.74 6.72
CA ALA A 93 -8.97 -4.78 5.63
C ALA A 93 -7.96 -5.27 4.57
N SER A 94 -8.42 -5.54 3.34
CA SER A 94 -7.56 -5.97 2.23
C SER A 94 -7.34 -4.83 1.23
N SER A 95 -6.08 -4.43 1.04
CA SER A 95 -5.69 -3.45 0.02
C SER A 95 -5.28 -4.17 -1.26
N LEU A 96 -5.60 -3.59 -2.42
CA LEU A 96 -5.16 -4.13 -3.71
C LEU A 96 -3.92 -3.41 -4.20
N VAL A 97 -2.96 -4.17 -4.72
CA VAL A 97 -1.78 -3.62 -5.40
C VAL A 97 -1.83 -4.08 -6.86
N ALA A 98 -1.94 -3.12 -7.78
CA ALA A 98 -2.10 -3.33 -9.19
C ALA A 98 -0.76 -3.16 -9.92
N SER A 99 -0.31 -4.20 -10.62
CA SER A 99 0.76 -4.10 -11.65
C SER A 99 0.21 -4.00 -13.07
N ARG A 100 -1.10 -4.22 -13.23
CA ARG A 100 -1.86 -4.16 -14.48
C ARG A 100 -3.22 -3.49 -14.20
N PRO A 101 -3.92 -2.96 -15.22
CA PRO A 101 -5.27 -2.46 -15.06
C PRO A 101 -6.15 -3.52 -14.37
N LEU A 102 -6.83 -3.11 -13.29
CA LEU A 102 -7.74 -3.98 -12.54
C LEU A 102 -9.15 -3.93 -13.14
N ASP A 103 -9.86 -5.05 -13.06
CA ASP A 103 -11.29 -5.09 -13.34
C ASP A 103 -12.04 -4.21 -12.32
N PRO A 104 -12.90 -3.27 -12.74
CA PRO A 104 -13.68 -2.40 -11.85
C PRO A 104 -14.41 -3.14 -10.73
N SER A 105 -14.93 -4.34 -11.02
CA SER A 105 -15.68 -5.17 -10.06
C SER A 105 -14.84 -5.68 -8.89
N LEU A 106 -13.50 -5.74 -9.04
CA LEU A 106 -12.59 -6.04 -7.93
C LEU A 106 -12.40 -4.83 -7.03
N VAL A 107 -12.66 -3.63 -7.52
CA VAL A 107 -12.17 -2.42 -6.88
C VAL A 107 -13.22 -1.75 -6.00
N GLU A 108 -14.51 -1.94 -6.28
CA GLU A 108 -15.64 -1.30 -5.60
C GLU A 108 -15.56 -1.36 -4.06
N ASP A 109 -15.13 -2.50 -3.52
CA ASP A 109 -15.05 -2.74 -2.07
C ASP A 109 -13.65 -2.54 -1.47
N ALA A 110 -12.66 -2.12 -2.27
CA ALA A 110 -11.30 -1.91 -1.80
C ALA A 110 -11.20 -0.64 -0.94
N PRO A 111 -10.71 -0.72 0.31
CA PRO A 111 -10.47 0.46 1.13
C PRO A 111 -9.43 1.40 0.49
N VAL A 112 -8.45 0.80 -0.19
CA VAL A 112 -7.44 1.52 -0.95
C VAL A 112 -6.87 0.61 -2.05
N VAL A 113 -6.53 1.23 -3.17
CA VAL A 113 -5.86 0.58 -4.30
C VAL A 113 -4.55 1.30 -4.56
N ILE A 114 -3.50 0.53 -4.78
CA ILE A 114 -2.14 1.04 -4.95
C ILE A 114 -1.61 0.58 -6.30
N GLY A 115 -0.99 1.44 -7.08
CA GLY A 115 -0.40 1.03 -8.35
C GLY A 115 0.18 2.18 -9.17
N PRO A 116 0.84 1.89 -10.29
CA PRO A 116 1.28 2.90 -11.25
C PRO A 116 0.11 3.70 -11.83
N LEU A 117 0.37 4.92 -12.33
CA LEU A 117 -0.67 5.79 -12.88
C LEU A 117 -1.55 5.10 -13.94
N ASN A 118 -0.91 4.33 -14.82
CA ASN A 118 -1.58 3.67 -15.93
C ASN A 118 -2.52 2.54 -15.49
N THR A 119 -2.29 1.93 -14.32
CA THR A 119 -3.12 0.84 -13.81
C THR A 119 -4.33 1.34 -13.03
N LEU A 120 -4.30 2.61 -12.59
CA LEU A 120 -5.33 3.21 -11.74
C LEU A 120 -6.35 4.06 -12.52
N LYS A 121 -6.19 4.17 -13.84
CA LYS A 121 -7.07 4.99 -14.68
C LYS A 121 -8.50 4.43 -14.66
N GLY A 122 -9.47 5.28 -14.31
CA GLY A 122 -10.88 4.89 -14.23
C GLY A 122 -11.30 4.20 -12.94
N ILE A 123 -10.43 4.18 -11.91
CA ILE A 123 -10.77 3.66 -10.59
C ILE A 123 -11.37 4.78 -9.72
N GLU A 124 -12.58 4.55 -9.18
CA GLU A 124 -13.33 5.55 -8.40
C GLU A 124 -13.13 5.46 -6.87
N VAL A 125 -12.36 4.48 -6.38
CA VAL A 125 -12.06 4.34 -4.94
C VAL A 125 -10.78 5.09 -4.53
N PRO A 126 -10.50 5.26 -3.22
CA PRO A 126 -9.25 5.88 -2.78
C PRO A 126 -8.03 5.16 -3.37
N THR A 127 -7.19 5.92 -4.06
CA THR A 127 -6.01 5.40 -4.76
C THR A 127 -4.72 6.01 -4.21
N ILE A 128 -3.66 5.20 -4.21
CA ILE A 128 -2.29 5.65 -3.94
C ILE A 128 -1.46 5.36 -5.18
N GLN A 129 -1.09 6.43 -5.86
CA GLN A 129 -0.27 6.34 -7.06
C GLN A 129 1.20 6.10 -6.71
N LEU A 130 1.79 5.08 -7.32
CA LEU A 130 3.23 4.88 -7.32
C LEU A 130 3.86 5.70 -8.44
N LEU A 131 4.93 6.44 -8.13
CA LEU A 131 5.67 7.26 -9.11
C LEU A 131 6.56 6.42 -10.04
N GLY A 132 6.71 5.12 -9.77
CA GLY A 132 7.40 4.16 -10.62
C GLY A 132 6.87 2.75 -10.38
N ASP A 133 7.48 1.78 -11.04
CA ASP A 133 7.00 0.38 -11.03
C ASP A 133 7.49 -0.42 -9.81
N SER A 134 8.34 0.18 -8.97
CA SER A 134 8.86 -0.47 -7.77
C SER A 134 7.84 -0.43 -6.61
N LEU A 135 7.70 -1.58 -5.95
CA LEU A 135 6.90 -1.75 -4.74
C LEU A 135 7.69 -1.49 -3.45
N ASP A 136 8.96 -1.06 -3.56
CA ASP A 136 9.88 -0.91 -2.42
C ASP A 136 9.39 0.08 -1.37
N GLY A 137 8.53 1.04 -1.75
CA GLY A 137 7.97 2.05 -0.84
C GLY A 137 6.72 1.61 -0.07
N LEU A 138 6.16 0.42 -0.31
CA LEU A 138 4.97 -0.05 0.40
C LEU A 138 5.18 -0.18 1.93
N PRO A 139 6.30 -0.71 2.45
CA PRO A 139 6.54 -0.78 3.89
C PRO A 139 6.58 0.61 4.55
N GLU A 140 7.22 1.58 3.89
CA GLU A 140 7.31 2.98 4.32
C GLU A 140 5.93 3.63 4.35
N LEU A 141 5.10 3.35 3.34
CA LEU A 141 3.72 3.80 3.28
C LEU A 141 2.89 3.27 4.46
N VAL A 142 3.03 1.98 4.79
CA VAL A 142 2.36 1.37 5.95
C VAL A 142 2.81 2.03 7.26
N LEU A 143 4.11 2.26 7.43
CA LEU A 143 4.66 2.94 8.60
C LEU A 143 4.18 4.40 8.72
N ALA A 144 4.14 5.12 7.60
CA ALA A 144 3.63 6.48 7.52
C ALA A 144 2.15 6.52 7.90
N ALA A 145 1.33 5.61 7.36
CA ALA A 145 -0.10 5.51 7.66
C ALA A 145 -0.36 5.23 9.15
N ARG A 146 0.39 4.29 9.77
CA ARG A 146 0.30 4.00 11.20
C ARG A 146 0.65 5.22 12.05
N THR A 147 1.74 5.90 11.69
CA THR A 147 2.19 7.12 12.39
C THR A 147 1.15 8.24 12.28
N LEU A 148 0.55 8.41 11.09
CA LEU A 148 -0.47 9.42 10.86
C LEU A 148 -1.73 9.12 11.67
N ARG A 149 -2.19 7.87 11.67
CA ARG A 149 -3.35 7.41 12.45
C ARG A 149 -3.19 7.71 13.94
N LEU A 150 -2.02 7.43 14.52
CA LEU A 150 -1.72 7.75 15.91
C LEU A 150 -1.76 9.26 16.18
N ARG A 151 -1.20 10.06 15.26
CA ARG A 151 -1.21 11.53 15.39
C ARG A 151 -2.62 12.11 15.31
N VAL A 152 -3.45 11.60 14.40
CA VAL A 152 -4.85 12.00 14.29
C VAL A 152 -5.61 11.61 15.56
N GLY A 153 -5.46 10.38 16.03
CA GLY A 153 -6.09 9.92 17.29
C GLY A 153 -5.71 10.80 18.48
N LEU A 154 -4.43 11.14 18.64
CA LEU A 154 -3.97 12.05 19.70
C LEU A 154 -4.50 13.48 19.55
N ALA A 155 -4.61 13.98 18.32
CA ALA A 155 -5.19 15.30 18.08
C ALA A 155 -6.68 15.31 18.42
N SER A 156 -7.43 14.30 17.95
CA SER A 156 -8.85 14.10 18.26
C SER A 156 -9.11 13.93 19.76
N ALA A 157 -8.29 13.16 20.47
CA ALA A 157 -8.41 12.95 21.91
C ALA A 157 -8.19 14.24 22.73
N ARG A 158 -7.49 15.24 22.18
CA ARG A 158 -7.31 16.55 22.81
C ARG A 158 -8.47 17.50 22.52
N THR A 159 -9.02 17.45 21.32
CA THR A 159 -10.05 18.39 20.86
C THR A 159 -11.46 17.97 21.25
N ILE A 160 -11.78 16.67 21.17
CA ILE A 160 -13.13 16.15 21.42
C ILE A 160 -13.60 16.42 22.87
N PRO A 161 -12.83 16.09 23.92
CA PRO A 161 -13.28 16.35 25.30
C PRO A 161 -13.47 17.84 25.57
N THR A 162 -12.59 18.67 25.03
CA THR A 162 -12.67 20.13 25.14
C THR A 162 -13.96 20.65 24.50
N ASN A 163 -14.30 20.18 23.30
CA ASN A 163 -15.54 20.55 22.63
C ASN A 163 -16.77 20.02 23.36
N LEU A 164 -16.72 18.80 23.91
CA LEU A 164 -17.81 18.23 24.70
C LEU A 164 -18.03 18.98 26.02
N LEU A 165 -16.96 19.42 26.70
CA LEU A 165 -17.05 20.28 27.88
C LEU A 165 -17.68 21.63 27.54
N CYS A 166 -17.32 22.23 26.40
CA CYS A 166 -17.98 23.44 25.90
C CYS A 166 -19.47 23.22 25.67
N ILE A 167 -19.86 22.11 25.05
CA ILE A 167 -21.28 21.76 24.82
C ILE A 167 -21.99 21.57 26.16
N LEU A 168 -21.42 20.79 27.08
CA LEU A 168 -21.97 20.55 28.42
C LEU A 168 -22.12 21.84 29.23
N GLY A 169 -21.13 22.72 29.22
CA GLY A 169 -21.20 24.01 29.92
C GLY A 169 -22.19 24.98 29.30
N ALA A 170 -22.42 24.91 27.98
CA ALA A 170 -23.51 25.64 27.33
C ALA A 170 -24.89 25.12 27.77
N PHE A 171 -25.08 23.79 27.87
CA PHE A 171 -26.35 23.19 28.34
C PHE A 171 -26.59 23.38 29.84
N ALA A 172 -25.55 23.38 30.67
CA ALA A 172 -25.64 23.64 32.11
C ALA A 172 -25.81 25.13 32.46
N GLY A 173 -25.85 26.03 31.46
CA GLY A 173 -25.98 27.47 31.66
C GLY A 173 -24.76 28.15 32.31
N THR A 174 -23.62 27.46 32.37
CA THR A 174 -22.40 27.93 33.07
C THR A 174 -21.40 28.61 32.13
N LEU A 175 -21.47 28.37 30.82
CA LEU A 175 -20.64 29.05 29.82
C LEU A 175 -21.52 29.82 28.82
N ASN A 176 -21.34 31.14 28.76
CA ASN A 176 -21.89 31.96 27.68
C ASN A 176 -21.29 31.53 26.33
N GLY A 177 -22.08 31.56 25.25
CA GLY A 177 -21.70 31.05 23.91
C GLY A 177 -20.40 31.63 23.31
N THR A 178 -19.94 32.78 23.80
CA THR A 178 -18.64 33.37 23.43
C THR A 178 -17.46 32.63 24.08
N MET A 179 -17.60 32.17 25.33
CA MET A 179 -16.55 31.47 26.07
C MET A 179 -16.30 30.07 25.54
N THR A 180 -17.36 29.35 25.15
CA THR A 180 -17.26 28.04 24.48
C THR A 180 -16.56 28.13 23.13
N THR A 181 -16.81 29.21 22.37
CA THR A 181 -16.17 29.48 21.08
C THR A 181 -14.67 29.76 21.24
N VAL A 182 -14.27 30.55 22.26
CA VAL A 182 -12.86 30.82 22.56
C VAL A 182 -12.12 29.56 23.01
N ILE A 183 -12.74 28.73 23.86
CA ILE A 183 -12.13 27.47 24.32
C ILE A 183 -11.96 26.49 23.15
N ALA A 184 -12.95 26.36 22.27
CA ALA A 184 -12.83 25.55 21.06
C ALA A 184 -11.72 26.08 20.13
N HIS A 185 -11.65 27.41 19.92
CA HIS A 185 -10.59 28.03 19.12
C HIS A 185 -9.19 27.83 19.73
N THR A 186 -9.02 27.93 21.05
CA THR A 186 -7.72 27.66 21.70
C THR A 186 -7.30 26.20 21.55
N GLY A 187 -8.23 25.25 21.62
CA GLY A 187 -7.98 23.84 21.32
C GLY A 187 -7.49 23.61 19.89
N VAL A 188 -8.18 24.18 18.90
CA VAL A 188 -7.80 24.10 17.47
C VAL A 188 -6.48 24.81 17.21
N MET A 189 -6.27 25.99 17.81
CA MET A 189 -5.06 26.79 17.65
C MET A 189 -3.83 26.10 18.27
N GLY A 190 -4.00 25.38 19.38
CA GLY A 190 -2.97 24.53 19.95
C GLY A 190 -2.54 23.40 19.01
N VAL A 191 -3.49 22.76 18.34
CA VAL A 191 -3.20 21.74 17.31
C VAL A 191 -2.47 22.36 16.10
N SER A 192 -2.94 23.50 15.61
CA SER A 192 -2.33 24.22 14.48
C SER A 192 -0.91 24.70 14.77
N LEU A 193 -0.62 25.19 15.98
CA LEU A 193 0.73 25.61 16.37
C LEU A 193 1.69 24.42 16.49
N ILE A 194 1.22 23.27 17.00
CA ILE A 194 2.04 22.06 17.10
C ILE A 194 2.32 21.48 15.70
N GLN A 195 1.33 21.46 14.81
CA GLN A 195 1.51 21.04 13.42
C GLN A 195 2.41 22.01 12.65
N GLY A 196 2.22 23.32 12.81
CA GLY A 196 3.04 24.36 12.17
C GLY A 196 4.50 24.31 12.62
N ARG A 197 4.79 24.09 13.91
CA ARG A 197 6.16 23.88 14.41
C ARG A 197 6.80 22.62 13.83
N ARG A 198 6.03 21.54 13.66
CA ARG A 198 6.54 20.29 13.05
C ARG A 198 6.82 20.46 11.56
N ILE A 199 5.98 21.18 10.83
CA ILE A 199 6.20 21.49 9.41
C ILE A 199 7.43 22.38 9.25
N ARG A 200 7.61 23.41 10.09
CA ARG A 200 8.84 24.22 10.09
C ARG A 200 10.09 23.41 10.43
N LYS A 201 9.99 22.47 11.38
CA LYS A 201 11.10 21.57 11.74
C LYS A 201 11.42 20.55 10.64
N ALA A 202 10.44 20.16 9.84
CA ALA A 202 10.63 19.32 8.66
C ALA A 202 11.24 20.11 7.48
N LYS A 203 10.78 21.35 7.23
CA LYS A 203 11.38 22.26 6.24
C LYS A 203 12.83 22.62 6.57
N GLY A 204 13.14 22.91 7.83
CA GLY A 204 14.52 23.22 8.26
C GLY A 204 15.50 22.04 8.21
N LYS A 205 15.03 20.81 7.97
CA LYS A 205 15.89 19.65 7.67
C LYS A 205 16.12 19.43 6.17
N SER A 206 15.40 20.16 5.31
CA SER A 206 15.49 20.03 3.85
C SER A 206 16.40 21.09 3.21
N GLU A 207 16.92 22.05 3.99
CA GLU A 207 17.84 23.11 3.53
C GLU A 207 19.31 22.83 3.90
N VAL A 208 19.60 21.65 4.45
CA VAL A 208 20.98 21.18 4.72
C VAL A 208 21.19 19.84 4.04
N LEU A 209 21.18 19.84 2.71
CA LEU A 209 21.82 18.88 1.81
C LEU A 209 22.18 19.62 0.52
#